data_AF-A0A967MYC6-F1
#
_entry.id   AF-A0A967MYC6-F1
#
_cell.length_a   1.000
_cell.length_b   1.000
_cell.length_c   1.000
_cell.angle_alpha   90.00
_cell.angle_beta   90.00
_cell.angle_gamma   90.00
#
_symmetry.space_group_name_H-M   'P 1'
#
loop_
_entity.id
_entity.type
_entity.pdbx_description
1 polymer ?
#
loop_
_entity_poly.entity_id
_entity_poly.type
_entity_poly.pdbx_seq_one_letter_code
_entity_poly.pdbx_strand_id
1 'polypeptide(L)' 'TAALGSIAGRVEVPLVADVHFHYKRAIEAARAGAACLRINPGNIGSRGRVREVVRAAKDHGCSMRIGVNAGSLER' A
#
# COMPACT_ATOMS: atom_id res chain seq x y z
N THR A 1 -2.96 6.76 -8.80
CA THR A 1 -3.41 5.36 -8.94
C THR A 1 -4.10 5.09 -10.27
N ALA A 2 -4.59 6.11 -11.01
CA ALA A 2 -5.22 5.94 -12.32
C ALA A 2 -4.46 5.05 -13.32
N ALA A 3 -3.12 5.10 -13.33
CA ALA A 3 -2.31 4.28 -14.26
C ALA A 3 -2.06 2.83 -13.79
N LEU A 4 -2.16 2.55 -12.49
CA LEU A 4 -1.63 1.30 -11.92
C LEU A 4 -2.34 0.05 -12.49
N GLY A 5 -3.67 0.09 -12.62
CA GLY A 5 -4.42 -1.04 -13.16
C GLY A 5 -4.08 -1.34 -14.63
N SER A 6 -3.86 -0.30 -15.43
CA SER A 6 -3.42 -0.50 -16.83
C SER A 6 -2.00 -1.03 -16.93
N ILE A 7 -1.11 -0.64 -16.01
CA ILE A 7 0.27 -1.16 -15.98
C ILE A 7 0.26 -2.61 -15.51
N ALA A 8 -0.43 -2.92 -14.42
CA ALA A 8 -0.54 -4.25 -13.86
C ALA A 8 -1.11 -5.27 -14.86
N GLY A 9 -2.09 -4.88 -15.68
CA GLY A 9 -2.63 -5.74 -16.73
C GLY A 9 -1.74 -5.94 -17.96
N ARG A 10 -0.58 -5.26 -18.05
CA ARG A 10 0.34 -5.32 -19.19
C ARG A 10 1.70 -5.90 -18.83
N VAL A 11 1.89 -6.36 -17.59
CA VAL A 11 3.16 -6.93 -17.13
C VAL A 11 2.91 -8.26 -16.43
N GLU A 12 3.87 -9.19 -16.55
CA GLU A 12 3.78 -10.51 -15.92
C GLU A 12 4.37 -10.53 -14.51
N VAL A 13 5.24 -9.57 -14.20
CA VAL A 13 5.90 -9.50 -12.89
C VAL A 13 5.01 -8.86 -11.82
N PRO A 14 5.07 -9.33 -10.55
CA PRO A 14 4.29 -8.75 -9.47
C PRO A 14 4.77 -7.32 -9.15
N LEU A 15 3.82 -6.39 -9.07
CA LEU A 15 4.12 -4.99 -8.77
C LEU A 15 3.94 -4.67 -7.28
N VAL A 16 4.91 -3.95 -6.71
CA VAL A 16 4.85 -3.41 -5.35
C VAL A 16 4.45 -1.93 -5.42
N ALA A 17 3.33 -1.57 -4.80
CA ALA A 17 2.90 -0.18 -4.67
C ALA A 17 3.51 0.44 -3.41
N ASP A 18 4.43 1.39 -3.58
CA ASP A 18 5.03 2.14 -2.48
C ASP A 18 4.19 3.37 -2.13
N VAL A 19 3.61 3.38 -0.93
CA VAL A 19 2.71 4.44 -0.47
C VAL A 19 3.26 5.11 0.78
N HIS A 20 3.55 6.39 0.63
CA HIS A 20 4.17 7.18 1.69
C HIS A 20 3.14 7.75 2.67
N PHE A 21 2.21 8.59 2.23
CA PHE A 21 1.36 9.36 3.17
C PHE A 21 -0.13 9.01 3.09
N HIS A 22 -0.72 9.14 1.90
CA HIS A 22 -2.17 9.13 1.77
C HIS A 22 -2.73 7.71 1.72
N TYR A 23 -3.23 7.20 2.84
CA TYR A 23 -3.72 5.82 3.00
C TYR A 23 -4.73 5.37 1.93
N LYS A 24 -5.60 6.26 1.42
CA LYS A 24 -6.52 5.93 0.32
C LYS A 24 -5.80 5.48 -0.95
N ARG A 25 -4.56 5.93 -1.21
CA ARG A 25 -3.76 5.48 -2.35
C ARG A 25 -3.32 4.03 -2.21
N ALA A 26 -3.09 3.55 -0.99
CA ALA A 26 -2.81 2.14 -0.72
C ALA A 26 -4.06 1.27 -0.97
N ILE A 27 -5.24 1.74 -0.56
CA ILE A 27 -6.51 1.05 -0.82
C ILE A 27 -6.80 0.98 -2.33
N GLU A 28 -6.67 2.10 -3.03
CA GLU A 28 -6.81 2.17 -4.48
C GLU A 28 -5.78 1.29 -5.20
N ALA A 29 -4.55 1.20 -4.70
CA ALA A 29 -3.52 0.35 -5.29
C ALA A 29 -3.83 -1.14 -5.14
N ALA A 30 -4.32 -1.58 -3.98
CA ALA A 30 -4.77 -2.95 -3.77
C ALA A 30 -5.91 -3.31 -4.74
N ARG A 31 -6.91 -2.42 -4.88
CA ARG A 31 -8.02 -2.58 -5.85
C ARG A 31 -7.55 -2.64 -7.30
N ALA A 32 -6.49 -1.89 -7.62
CA ALA A 32 -5.93 -1.82 -8.96
C ALA A 32 -4.99 -2.98 -9.32
N GLY A 33 -4.83 -3.98 -8.43
CA GLY A 33 -4.04 -5.19 -8.73
C GLY A 33 -2.57 -5.11 -8.30
N ALA A 34 -2.21 -4.25 -7.33
CA ALA A 34 -0.90 -4.37 -6.70
C ALA A 34 -0.75 -5.74 -6.04
N ALA A 35 0.40 -6.40 -6.23
CA ALA A 35 0.71 -7.66 -5.57
C ALA A 35 1.22 -7.46 -4.13
N CYS A 36 1.79 -6.29 -3.84
CA CYS A 36 2.22 -5.91 -2.51
C CYS A 36 1.97 -4.42 -2.24
N LEU A 37 1.50 -4.08 -1.05
CA LEU A 37 1.54 -2.71 -0.53
C LEU A 37 2.78 -2.54 0.34
N ARG A 38 3.65 -1.59 0.01
CA ARG A 38 4.65 -1.11 0.95
C ARG A 38 4.13 0.16 1.62
N ILE A 39 4.04 0.12 2.95
CA ILE A 39 3.65 1.28 3.75
C ILE A 39 4.64 1.52 4.89
N ASN A 40 4.60 2.74 5.41
CA ASN A 40 5.19 3.09 6.69
C ASN A 40 4.07 3.60 7.62
N PRO A 41 3.72 2.87 8.70
CA PRO A 41 2.66 3.28 9.62
C PRO A 41 2.83 4.72 10.16
N GLY A 42 4.06 5.15 10.45
CA GLY A 42 4.36 6.50 10.93
C GLY A 42 3.95 7.60 9.95
N ASN A 43 4.03 7.32 8.65
CA ASN A 43 3.62 8.28 7.61
C ASN A 43 2.13 8.18 7.24
N ILE A 44 1.53 6.99 7.40
CA ILE A 44 0.09 6.75 7.15
C ILE A 44 -0.79 7.44 8.20
N GLY A 45 -0.27 7.56 9.42
CA GLY A 45 -0.91 8.25 10.54
C GLY A 45 -1.71 7.30 11.42
N SER A 46 -2.97 7.64 11.69
CA SER A 46 -3.74 6.97 12.75
C SER A 46 -3.88 5.45 12.55
N ARG A 47 -3.98 4.72 13.66
CA ARG A 47 -4.26 3.26 13.67
C ARG A 47 -5.49 2.89 12.86
N GLY A 48 -6.51 3.76 12.80
CA GLY A 48 -7.70 3.57 11.98
C GLY A 48 -7.37 3.50 10.48
N ARG A 49 -6.58 4.46 9.99
CA ARG A 49 -6.12 4.49 8.59
C ARG A 49 -5.27 3.27 8.25
N VAL A 50 -4.37 2.87 9.16
CA VAL A 50 -3.56 1.66 8.98
C VAL A 50 -4.46 0.41 8.88
N ARG A 51 -5.49 0.28 9.74
CA ARG A 51 -6.45 -0.83 9.67
C ARG A 51 -7.22 -0.86 8.35
N GLU A 52 -7.63 0.29 7.82
CA GLU A 52 -8.29 0.35 6.51
C GLU A 52 -7.38 -0.15 5.40
N VAL A 53 -6.09 0.18 5.44
CA VAL A 53 -5.10 -0.34 4.48
C VAL A 53 -4.88 -1.85 4.63
N VAL A 54 -4.72 -2.34 5.87
CA VAL A 54 -4.58 -3.79 6.16
C VAL A 54 -5.78 -4.56 5.64
N ARG A 55 -6.99 -4.03 5.86
CA ARG A 55 -8.23 -4.64 5.37
C ARG A 55 -8.27 -4.68 3.84
N ALA A 56 -7.96 -3.57 3.17
CA ALA A 56 -7.91 -3.54 1.71
C ALA A 56 -6.87 -4.54 1.15
N ALA A 57 -5.71 -4.66 1.79
CA ALA A 57 -4.70 -5.64 1.38
C ALA A 57 -5.25 -7.08 1.48
N LYS A 58 -5.89 -7.41 2.61
CA LYS A 58 -6.54 -8.72 2.81
C LYS A 58 -7.65 -8.99 1.80
N ASP A 59 -8.56 -8.03 1.61
CA ASP A 59 -9.72 -8.17 0.72
C ASP A 59 -9.32 -8.39 -0.75
N HIS A 60 -8.14 -7.93 -1.15
CA HIS A 60 -7.62 -8.05 -2.51
C HIS A 60 -6.45 -9.04 -2.67
N GLY A 61 -6.16 -9.86 -1.65
CA GLY A 61 -5.06 -10.84 -1.71
C GLY A 61 -3.67 -10.21 -1.88
N CYS A 62 -3.53 -8.93 -1.51
CA CYS A 62 -2.30 -8.18 -1.63
C CYS A 62 -1.42 -8.42 -0.40
N SER A 63 -0.17 -8.85 -0.62
CA SER A 63 0.81 -8.94 0.47
C SER A 63 1.15 -7.55 1.01
N MET A 64 1.76 -7.47 2.20
CA MET A 64 2.19 -6.20 2.76
C MET A 64 3.65 -6.21 3.21
N ARG A 65 4.34 -5.10 2.96
CA ARG A 65 5.69 -4.82 3.46
C ARG A 65 5.65 -3.60 4.37
N ILE A 66 6.03 -3.77 5.63
CA ILE A 66 6.17 -2.67 6.58
C ILE A 66 7.60 -2.14 6.49
N GLY A 67 7.75 -0.91 6.00
CA GLY A 67 9.07 -0.28 5.83
C GLY A 67 9.24 0.93 6.73
N VAL A 68 9.73 0.71 7.95
CA VAL A 68 10.12 1.76 8.92
C VAL A 68 11.55 2.18 8.66
N ASN A 69 11.85 3.46 8.77
CA ASN A 69 13.21 4.01 8.69
C ASN A 69 13.49 4.89 9.92
N ALA A 70 14.76 5.23 10.15
CA ALA A 70 15.16 6.01 11.33
C ALA A 70 14.41 7.37 11.44
N GLY A 71 14.08 7.98 10.30
CA GLY A 71 13.30 9.22 10.25
C GLY A 71 11.81 9.07 10.58
N SER A 72 11.28 7.85 10.67
CA SER A 72 9.88 7.56 10.99
C SER A 72 9.68 6.87 12.34
N LEU A 73 10.74 6.74 13.14
CA LEU A 73 10.61 6.24 14.50
C LEU A 73 9.86 7.27 15.33
N GLU A 74 8.84 6.82 16.07
CA GLU A 74 8.18 7.67 17.07
C GLU A 74 9.24 8.16 18.07
N ARG A 75 9.12 9.42 18.48
CA ARG A 75 9.88 9.94 19.64
C ARG A 75 9.20 9.54 20.93
#